data_AF-A0A0A8EDA2-F1
#
_entry.id   AF-A0A0A8EDA2-F1
#
_cell.length_a   1.000
_cell.length_b   1.000
_cell.length_c   1.000
_cell.angle_alpha   90.00
_cell.angle_beta   90.00
_cell.angle_gamma   90.00
#
_symmetry.space_group_name_H-M   'P 1'
#
loop_
_entity.id
_entity.type
_entity.pdbx_description
1 polymer ?
#
loop_
_entity_poly.entity_id
_entity_poly.type
_entity_poly.pdbx_seq_one_letter_code
_entity_poly.pdbx_strand_id
1 'polypeptide(L)'
;MTDTTIRSTAAATTPAPHATAVLDDAHTGDIRGALGTIRHDDTAPRRGLSAKLKTLLAIVGPGLIVMVGDNDAGAFTTYGQAGQNYGTHLLWTLLLLIPVLYVNQEMVLRLGAVTGVGHARLILERFGKFWGAFSVIDLFLLNALTLVTEFIGITLAAGYLGLPKVGAVLLAAAVIIASAFTGSFRRFERIAIALCAASLLLVPLYFMVHPSTGQMAHDFVVPHLPGGPGQLSAVMLLIIGIVGTTVAPWQLFFQQSYVIDKRITPRYMGYEKADLWIGIAIVVLGAAALMGCAAAAFAGTSGAGAFTDTAGIAHGLAAHAGKLAGVLFAIALLDASIIGAFAVSLSTAYAIGDVFGIRHSLHRGVGGAKGFYGVYAGLVAAAAAIVLIPGSPLGLLTEGVQTLAGVLLPSASVFLLLLCNDRAVLGPWVNGRRTNAFTAAVVGVLVTLSVILTAAVLFPDLGPGTILGIMAGCGGAGVLALGYAEVRRRRKGWARGGRPVDRTGRDDWRMPPLETLTRPVLSTGHKVGLAALRTYLLLAMVLVVVKIVQVALGH
;
A
#
# COMPACT_ATOMS: atom_id res chain seq x y z
N MET A 1 18.30 -73.04 25.79
CA MET A 1 17.64 -72.61 24.54
C MET A 1 16.26 -72.11 24.92
N THR A 2 16.08 -70.78 25.00
CA THR A 2 14.87 -69.94 24.80
C THR A 2 14.93 -68.71 25.70
N ASP A 3 15.53 -67.65 25.15
CA ASP A 3 15.55 -66.32 25.71
C ASP A 3 14.30 -65.56 25.21
N THR A 4 13.47 -65.09 26.13
CA THR A 4 12.17 -64.49 25.82
C THR A 4 12.33 -62.98 25.68
N THR A 5 12.45 -62.52 24.43
CA THR A 5 12.53 -61.08 24.11
C THR A 5 11.14 -60.46 24.07
N ILE A 6 10.80 -59.70 25.10
CA ILE A 6 9.63 -58.80 25.12
C ILE A 6 9.94 -57.63 24.18
N ARG A 7 9.29 -57.58 23.01
CA ARG A 7 9.27 -56.40 22.14
C ARG A 7 8.45 -55.30 22.82
N SER A 8 9.13 -54.30 23.36
CA SER A 8 8.53 -53.01 23.68
C SER A 8 8.12 -52.32 22.38
N THR A 9 6.82 -52.26 22.11
CA THR A 9 6.24 -51.37 21.09
C THR A 9 6.36 -49.94 21.59
N ALA A 10 7.43 -49.26 21.20
CA ALA A 10 7.53 -47.82 21.32
C ALA A 10 6.37 -47.21 20.51
N ALA A 11 5.32 -46.76 21.20
CA ALA A 11 4.29 -45.93 20.62
C ALA A 11 4.98 -44.69 20.04
N ALA A 12 4.92 -44.55 18.72
CA ALA A 12 5.33 -43.33 18.04
C ALA A 12 4.47 -42.20 18.57
N THR A 13 5.00 -41.42 19.52
CA THR A 13 4.41 -40.15 19.93
C THR A 13 4.37 -39.27 18.70
N THR A 14 3.19 -39.08 18.13
CA THR A 14 2.91 -38.05 17.15
C THR A 14 3.47 -36.73 17.72
N PRO A 15 4.40 -36.04 17.05
CA PRO A 15 4.88 -34.77 17.56
C PRO A 15 3.66 -33.85 17.74
N ALA A 16 3.49 -33.31 18.95
CA ALA A 16 2.44 -32.34 19.22
C ALA A 16 2.50 -31.24 18.14
N PRO A 17 1.36 -30.81 17.57
CA PRO A 17 1.38 -29.76 16.56
C PRO A 17 2.10 -28.55 17.15
N HIS A 18 3.17 -28.09 16.49
CA HIS A 18 3.86 -26.87 16.89
C HIS A 18 2.82 -25.77 17.01
N ALA A 19 2.58 -25.27 18.22
CA ALA A 19 1.64 -24.17 18.45
C ALA A 19 2.06 -23.00 17.56
N THR A 20 1.17 -22.57 16.67
CA THR A 20 1.44 -21.52 15.69
C THR A 20 1.00 -20.17 16.26
N ALA A 21 1.55 -19.06 15.76
CA ALA A 21 1.12 -17.72 16.14
C ALA A 21 -0.25 -17.29 15.56
N VAL A 22 -0.91 -18.16 14.79
CA VAL A 22 -2.18 -17.84 14.14
C VAL A 22 -3.29 -17.72 15.19
N LEU A 23 -3.98 -16.57 15.20
CA LEU A 23 -4.91 -16.20 16.27
C LEU A 23 -6.38 -16.59 16.01
N ASP A 24 -6.75 -16.86 14.75
CA ASP A 24 -8.12 -17.20 14.35
C ASP A 24 -8.12 -18.50 13.54
N ASP A 25 -9.02 -19.42 13.87
CA ASP A 25 -9.20 -20.70 13.17
C ASP A 25 -9.55 -20.51 11.69
N ALA A 26 -10.20 -19.39 11.34
CA ALA A 26 -10.48 -19.01 9.96
C ALA A 26 -9.21 -18.79 9.10
N HIS A 27 -8.06 -18.54 9.72
CA HIS A 27 -6.78 -18.37 9.03
C HIS A 27 -6.00 -19.70 8.86
N THR A 28 -6.61 -20.84 9.23
CA THR A 28 -6.03 -22.17 9.04
C THR A 28 -6.83 -22.99 8.03
N GLY A 29 -6.14 -23.87 7.28
CA GLY A 29 -6.74 -24.74 6.28
C GLY A 29 -6.32 -24.44 4.84
N ASP A 30 -7.10 -24.93 3.87
CA ASP A 30 -6.77 -24.83 2.44
C ASP A 30 -6.64 -23.39 1.96
N ILE A 31 -5.70 -23.15 1.04
CA ILE A 31 -5.64 -21.92 0.25
C ILE A 31 -6.73 -22.03 -0.81
N ARG A 32 -7.77 -21.19 -0.70
CA ARG A 32 -8.90 -21.15 -1.63
C ARG A 32 -8.90 -19.84 -2.41
N GLY A 33 -7.97 -19.77 -3.36
CA GLY A 33 -7.84 -18.61 -4.25
C GLY A 33 -8.94 -18.50 -5.30
N ALA A 34 -9.07 -17.33 -5.93
CA ALA A 34 -10.04 -17.06 -6.99
C ALA A 34 -9.95 -18.09 -8.13
N LEU A 35 -8.72 -18.35 -8.59
CA LEU A 35 -8.42 -19.15 -9.78
C LEU A 35 -7.92 -20.58 -9.46
N GLY A 36 -7.89 -20.99 -8.19
CA GLY A 36 -7.44 -22.34 -7.82
C GLY A 36 -7.52 -22.65 -6.33
N THR A 37 -7.29 -23.91 -5.96
CA THR A 37 -7.25 -24.36 -4.56
C THR A 37 -5.98 -25.19 -4.34
N ILE A 38 -5.29 -24.94 -3.23
CA ILE A 38 -4.19 -25.78 -2.75
C ILE A 38 -4.60 -26.32 -1.38
N ARG A 39 -4.54 -27.65 -1.21
CA ARG A 39 -4.90 -28.28 0.05
C ARG A 39 -3.83 -28.02 1.11
N HIS A 40 -4.24 -27.91 2.38
CA HIS A 40 -3.34 -27.64 3.49
C HIS A 40 -2.22 -28.71 3.65
N ASP A 41 -2.52 -29.97 3.33
CA ASP A 41 -1.61 -31.11 3.38
C ASP A 41 -0.74 -31.27 2.11
N ASP A 42 -0.96 -30.43 1.09
CA ASP A 42 -0.24 -30.50 -0.18
C ASP A 42 1.18 -29.92 -0.06
N THR A 43 2.10 -30.80 0.32
CA THR A 43 3.53 -30.49 0.49
C THR A 43 4.39 -30.94 -0.70
N ALA A 44 3.77 -31.47 -1.76
CA ALA A 44 4.49 -32.09 -2.85
C ALA A 44 5.25 -31.05 -3.71
N PRO A 45 6.49 -31.38 -4.15
CA PRO A 45 7.25 -30.48 -5.01
C PRO A 45 6.55 -30.30 -6.37
N ARG A 46 6.43 -29.05 -6.82
CA ARG A 46 5.79 -28.71 -8.10
C ARG A 46 6.73 -29.01 -9.27
N ARG A 47 6.61 -30.21 -9.84
CA ARG A 47 7.36 -30.64 -11.03
C ARG A 47 6.59 -30.28 -12.32
N GLY A 48 7.28 -29.68 -13.28
CA GLY A 48 6.71 -29.28 -14.58
C GLY A 48 6.01 -27.92 -14.59
N LEU A 49 5.87 -27.35 -15.78
CA LEU A 49 5.33 -26.00 -15.97
C LEU A 49 3.84 -25.90 -15.63
N SER A 50 3.04 -26.92 -15.96
CA SER A 50 1.60 -26.95 -15.65
C SER A 50 1.32 -26.92 -14.15
N ALA A 51 2.04 -27.72 -13.35
CA ALA A 51 1.87 -27.73 -11.89
C ALA A 51 2.28 -26.39 -11.27
N LYS A 52 3.37 -25.79 -11.76
CA LYS A 52 3.82 -24.45 -11.33
C LYS A 52 2.80 -23.37 -11.68
N LEU A 53 2.23 -23.40 -12.89
CA LEU A 53 1.23 -22.43 -13.32
C LEU A 53 -0.08 -22.57 -12.53
N LYS A 54 -0.58 -23.79 -12.31
CA LYS A 54 -1.77 -24.02 -11.46
C LYS A 54 -1.55 -23.53 -10.02
N THR A 55 -0.35 -23.74 -9.50
CA THR A 55 0.04 -23.24 -8.17
C THR A 55 0.06 -21.71 -8.16
N LEU A 56 0.67 -21.09 -9.17
CA LEU A 56 0.68 -19.62 -9.32
C LEU A 56 -0.75 -19.08 -9.40
N LEU A 57 -1.62 -19.65 -10.23
CA LEU A 57 -3.02 -19.20 -10.37
C LEU A 57 -3.80 -19.31 -9.05
N ALA A 58 -3.56 -20.34 -8.23
CA ALA A 58 -4.18 -20.44 -6.91
C ALA A 58 -3.66 -19.37 -5.91
N ILE A 59 -2.44 -18.89 -6.10
CA ILE A 59 -1.73 -17.96 -5.20
C ILE A 59 -1.90 -16.50 -5.62
N VAL A 60 -1.97 -16.21 -6.92
CA VAL A 60 -2.16 -14.86 -7.48
C VAL A 60 -3.37 -14.18 -6.85
N GLY A 61 -3.17 -12.96 -6.37
CA GLY A 61 -4.20 -12.19 -5.67
C GLY A 61 -3.61 -11.12 -4.76
N PRO A 62 -2.89 -11.46 -3.67
CA PRO A 62 -2.47 -10.47 -2.67
C PRO A 62 -1.61 -9.34 -3.23
N GLY A 63 -0.56 -9.67 -3.99
CA GLY A 63 0.33 -8.74 -4.67
C GLY A 63 -0.34 -8.05 -5.86
N LEU A 64 -1.12 -8.77 -6.66
CA LEU A 64 -1.86 -8.17 -7.77
C LEU A 64 -2.89 -7.13 -7.30
N ILE A 65 -3.76 -7.49 -6.36
CA ILE A 65 -4.87 -6.64 -5.90
C ILE A 65 -4.35 -5.40 -5.17
N VAL A 66 -3.31 -5.52 -4.33
CA VAL A 66 -2.76 -4.33 -3.64
C VAL A 66 -2.09 -3.36 -4.62
N MET A 67 -1.44 -3.87 -5.67
CA MET A 67 -0.78 -3.03 -6.67
C MET A 67 -1.78 -2.42 -7.65
N VAL A 68 -2.79 -3.16 -8.10
CA VAL A 68 -3.83 -2.56 -8.97
C VAL A 68 -4.69 -1.58 -8.18
N GLY A 69 -5.00 -1.89 -6.91
CA GLY A 69 -5.70 -0.98 -6.01
C GLY A 69 -4.90 0.27 -5.64
N ASP A 70 -3.60 0.32 -5.96
CA ASP A 70 -2.75 1.52 -5.80
C ASP A 70 -3.01 2.56 -6.91
N ASN A 71 -3.52 2.13 -8.07
CA ASN A 71 -4.00 3.02 -9.12
C ASN A 71 -5.45 3.44 -8.83
N ASP A 72 -5.70 3.94 -7.62
CA ASP A 72 -7.01 4.40 -7.14
C ASP A 72 -7.40 5.80 -7.69
N ALA A 73 -8.49 6.38 -7.20
CA ALA A 73 -8.94 7.70 -7.65
C ALA A 73 -7.89 8.80 -7.41
N GLY A 74 -7.13 8.71 -6.31
CA GLY A 74 -6.03 9.62 -5.99
C GLY A 74 -4.89 9.51 -6.98
N ALA A 75 -4.53 8.28 -7.38
CA ALA A 75 -3.53 8.02 -8.40
C ALA A 75 -3.94 8.53 -9.80
N PHE A 76 -5.20 8.34 -10.20
CA PHE A 76 -5.74 8.90 -11.45
C PHE A 76 -5.63 10.42 -11.49
N THR A 77 -5.93 11.09 -10.38
CA THR A 77 -5.78 12.54 -10.22
C THR A 77 -4.32 12.94 -10.37
N THR A 78 -3.43 12.27 -9.66
CA THR A 78 -2.00 12.62 -9.59
C THR A 78 -1.27 12.40 -10.92
N TYR A 79 -1.43 11.22 -11.53
CA TYR A 79 -0.81 10.92 -12.83
C TYR A 79 -1.43 11.73 -13.96
N GLY A 80 -2.74 11.96 -13.87
CA GLY A 80 -3.47 12.83 -14.78
C GLY A 80 -2.97 14.27 -14.74
N GLN A 81 -2.81 14.83 -13.54
CA GLN A 81 -2.23 16.15 -13.34
C GLN A 81 -0.79 16.23 -13.84
N ALA A 82 0.04 15.21 -13.58
CA ALA A 82 1.40 15.14 -14.10
C ALA A 82 1.43 15.17 -15.63
N GLY A 83 0.58 14.38 -16.29
CA GLY A 83 0.46 14.36 -17.73
C GLY A 83 -0.04 15.68 -18.32
N GLN A 84 -1.12 16.23 -17.78
CA GLN A 84 -1.73 17.47 -18.28
C GLN A 84 -0.85 18.70 -18.05
N ASN A 85 -0.18 18.80 -16.89
CA ASN A 85 0.58 19.99 -16.54
C ASN A 85 2.02 19.96 -17.04
N TYR A 86 2.63 18.78 -17.07
CA TYR A 86 4.07 18.64 -17.30
C TYR A 86 4.42 17.59 -18.36
N GLY A 87 3.44 17.06 -19.09
CA GLY A 87 3.67 16.04 -20.09
C GLY A 87 4.22 14.74 -19.49
N THR A 88 5.11 14.08 -20.23
CA THR A 88 5.69 12.78 -19.83
C THR A 88 6.95 12.92 -18.97
N HIS A 89 7.39 14.15 -18.67
CA HIS A 89 8.68 14.41 -18.02
C HIS A 89 8.82 13.84 -16.61
N LEU A 90 7.72 13.49 -15.93
CA LEU A 90 7.75 12.89 -14.60
C LEU A 90 7.72 11.36 -14.61
N LEU A 91 7.73 10.70 -15.77
CA LEU A 91 7.68 9.23 -15.88
C LEU A 91 8.86 8.53 -15.18
N TRP A 92 10.06 9.13 -15.17
CA TRP A 92 11.22 8.58 -14.46
C TRP A 92 10.98 8.34 -12.97
N THR A 93 10.05 9.08 -12.36
CA THR A 93 9.68 8.86 -10.95
C THR A 93 9.09 7.46 -10.74
N LEU A 94 8.32 6.95 -11.71
CA LEU A 94 7.74 5.60 -11.66
C LEU A 94 8.83 4.52 -11.73
N LEU A 95 9.86 4.71 -12.56
CA LEU A 95 11.01 3.80 -12.63
C LEU A 95 11.73 3.71 -11.28
N LEU A 96 11.91 4.84 -10.59
CA LEU A 96 12.53 4.86 -9.26
C LEU A 96 11.65 4.19 -8.20
N LEU A 97 10.34 4.21 -8.36
CA LEU A 97 9.40 3.59 -7.44
C LEU A 97 9.34 2.06 -7.57
N ILE A 98 9.71 1.46 -8.71
CA ILE A 98 9.75 -0.01 -8.90
C ILE A 98 10.52 -0.74 -7.78
N PRO A 99 11.81 -0.43 -7.51
CA PRO A 99 12.55 -1.11 -6.44
C PRO A 99 12.00 -0.78 -5.05
N VAL A 100 11.43 0.41 -4.86
CA VAL A 100 10.81 0.84 -3.59
C VAL A 100 9.58 -0.01 -3.31
N LEU A 101 8.67 -0.11 -4.27
CA LEU A 101 7.49 -0.97 -4.26
C LEU A 101 7.88 -2.41 -3.98
N TYR A 102 8.78 -2.97 -4.78
CA TYR A 102 9.16 -4.38 -4.61
C TYR A 102 9.68 -4.68 -3.21
N VAL A 103 10.60 -3.87 -2.68
CA VAL A 103 11.20 -4.13 -1.37
C VAL A 103 10.20 -3.90 -0.24
N ASN A 104 9.40 -2.84 -0.29
CA ASN A 104 8.40 -2.58 0.74
C ASN A 104 7.32 -3.66 0.77
N GLN A 105 6.75 -4.00 -0.38
CA GLN A 105 5.68 -4.99 -0.47
C GLN A 105 6.20 -6.42 -0.20
N GLU A 106 7.44 -6.76 -0.61
CA GLU A 106 8.04 -8.06 -0.24
C GLU A 106 8.19 -8.22 1.28
N MET A 107 8.58 -7.15 1.98
CA MET A 107 8.67 -7.16 3.44
C MET A 107 7.29 -7.42 4.08
N VAL A 108 6.23 -6.84 3.53
CA VAL A 108 4.84 -7.04 3.99
C VAL A 108 4.38 -8.46 3.74
N LEU A 109 4.54 -8.98 2.51
CA LEU A 109 4.22 -10.36 2.13
C LEU A 109 4.92 -11.35 3.06
N ARG A 110 6.21 -11.13 3.29
CA ARG A 110 7.03 -11.94 4.17
C ARG A 110 6.55 -11.87 5.61
N LEU A 111 6.23 -10.68 6.11
CA LEU A 111 5.72 -10.52 7.46
C LEU A 111 4.39 -11.24 7.65
N GLY A 112 3.44 -11.10 6.73
CA GLY A 112 2.14 -11.79 6.78
C GLY A 112 2.27 -13.31 6.72
N ALA A 113 2.98 -13.84 5.72
CA ALA A 113 3.11 -15.28 5.52
C ALA A 113 3.83 -15.96 6.69
N VAL A 114 4.85 -15.30 7.24
CA VAL A 114 5.69 -15.85 8.31
C VAL A 114 4.99 -15.79 9.67
N THR A 115 4.31 -14.68 9.97
CA THR A 115 3.76 -14.43 11.31
C THR A 115 2.34 -14.95 11.47
N GLY A 116 1.52 -14.94 10.42
CA GLY A 116 0.10 -15.27 10.55
C GLY A 116 -0.70 -14.28 11.39
N VAL A 117 -0.14 -13.09 11.67
CA VAL A 117 -0.75 -12.06 12.51
C VAL A 117 -0.70 -10.72 11.80
N GLY A 118 -1.79 -9.94 11.88
CA GLY A 118 -1.88 -8.66 11.19
C GLY A 118 -0.95 -7.58 11.76
N HIS A 119 -0.71 -6.56 10.93
CA HIS A 119 0.35 -5.57 11.15
C HIS A 119 0.14 -4.76 12.44
N ALA A 120 -1.08 -4.29 12.66
CA ALA A 120 -1.44 -3.47 13.81
C ALA A 120 -1.26 -4.22 15.13
N ARG A 121 -1.60 -5.52 15.15
CA ARG A 121 -1.40 -6.37 16.33
C ARG A 121 0.08 -6.60 16.63
N LEU A 122 0.90 -6.82 15.61
CA LEU A 122 2.36 -6.90 15.80
C LEU A 122 2.92 -5.61 16.39
N ILE A 123 2.49 -4.44 15.90
CA ILE A 123 2.94 -3.17 16.47
C ILE A 123 2.56 -3.06 17.95
N LEU A 124 1.31 -3.38 18.28
CA LEU A 124 0.78 -3.34 19.64
C LEU A 124 1.57 -4.24 20.60
N GLU A 125 1.81 -5.48 20.21
CA GLU A 125 2.47 -6.47 21.08
C GLU A 125 3.97 -6.19 21.23
N ARG A 126 4.64 -5.81 20.14
CA ARG A 126 6.09 -5.59 20.12
C ARG A 126 6.51 -4.23 20.67
N PHE A 127 5.80 -3.15 20.33
CA PHE A 127 6.19 -1.78 20.71
C PHE A 127 5.31 -1.17 21.81
N GLY A 128 4.21 -1.83 22.19
CA GLY A 128 3.35 -1.45 23.29
C GLY A 128 2.10 -0.66 22.88
N LYS A 129 1.22 -0.42 23.87
CA LYS A 129 -0.13 0.12 23.69
C LYS A 129 -0.17 1.47 22.97
N PHE A 130 0.76 2.37 23.28
CA PHE A 130 0.81 3.69 22.66
C PHE A 130 1.02 3.61 21.14
N TRP A 131 2.01 2.83 20.69
CA TRP A 131 2.34 2.72 19.27
C TRP A 131 1.30 1.91 18.49
N GLY A 132 0.71 0.88 19.11
CA GLY A 132 -0.41 0.16 18.51
C GLY A 132 -1.64 1.06 18.32
N ALA A 133 -2.02 1.83 19.35
CA ALA A 133 -3.12 2.78 19.26
C ALA A 133 -2.84 3.90 18.24
N PHE A 134 -1.64 4.47 18.26
CA PHE A 134 -1.21 5.46 17.29
C PHE A 134 -1.36 4.93 15.86
N SER A 135 -0.81 3.75 15.57
CA SER A 135 -0.87 3.14 14.24
C SER A 135 -2.29 2.90 13.74
N VAL A 136 -3.23 2.51 14.61
CA VAL A 136 -4.63 2.27 14.21
C VAL A 136 -5.39 3.57 14.02
N ILE A 137 -5.19 4.56 14.89
CA ILE A 137 -5.84 5.87 14.76
C ILE A 137 -5.36 6.55 13.48
N ASP A 138 -4.04 6.51 13.25
CA ASP A 138 -3.38 7.07 12.06
C ASP A 138 -3.96 6.46 10.77
N LEU A 139 -3.98 5.13 10.71
CA LEU A 139 -4.55 4.39 9.58
C LEU A 139 -6.05 4.69 9.41
N PHE A 140 -6.82 4.72 10.49
CA PHE A 140 -8.27 4.95 10.43
C PHE A 140 -8.59 6.34 9.85
N LEU A 141 -7.90 7.38 10.33
CA LEU A 141 -8.10 8.75 9.85
C LEU A 141 -7.71 8.89 8.39
N LEU A 142 -6.52 8.38 8.03
CA LEU A 142 -6.05 8.44 6.65
C LEU A 142 -6.99 7.67 5.72
N ASN A 143 -7.35 6.45 6.07
CA ASN A 143 -8.22 5.62 5.24
C ASN A 143 -9.62 6.20 5.11
N ALA A 144 -10.19 6.78 6.17
CA ALA A 144 -11.49 7.45 6.08
C ALA A 144 -11.47 8.59 5.05
N LEU A 145 -10.38 9.36 5.01
CA LEU A 145 -10.18 10.43 4.04
C LEU A 145 -9.89 9.89 2.62
N THR A 146 -9.07 8.86 2.49
CA THR A 146 -8.85 8.18 1.20
C THR A 146 -10.15 7.64 0.64
N LEU A 147 -11.03 7.02 1.44
CA LEU A 147 -12.36 6.60 1.00
C LEU A 147 -13.18 7.77 0.42
N VAL A 148 -13.12 8.96 1.01
CA VAL A 148 -13.80 10.15 0.46
C VAL A 148 -13.27 10.45 -0.94
N THR A 149 -11.97 10.33 -1.17
CA THR A 149 -11.34 10.51 -2.49
C THR A 149 -11.84 9.46 -3.49
N GLU A 150 -12.00 8.21 -3.08
CA GLU A 150 -12.59 7.16 -3.93
C GLU A 150 -14.02 7.48 -4.33
N PHE A 151 -14.85 7.94 -3.38
CA PHE A 151 -16.21 8.35 -3.68
C PHE A 151 -16.27 9.62 -4.55
N ILE A 152 -15.30 10.53 -4.45
CA ILE A 152 -15.14 11.65 -5.38
C ILE A 152 -14.91 11.10 -6.79
N GLY A 153 -13.98 10.17 -6.97
CA GLY A 153 -13.71 9.51 -8.26
C GLY A 153 -14.96 8.87 -8.87
N ILE A 154 -15.76 8.17 -8.06
CA ILE A 154 -17.07 7.62 -8.47
C ILE A 154 -17.99 8.73 -9.00
N THR A 155 -18.08 9.86 -8.31
CA THR A 155 -18.97 10.97 -8.73
C THR A 155 -18.50 11.65 -10.02
N LEU A 156 -17.19 11.80 -10.20
CA LEU A 156 -16.61 12.40 -11.41
C LEU A 156 -16.81 11.49 -12.63
N ALA A 157 -16.55 10.18 -12.47
CA ALA A 157 -16.83 9.19 -13.50
C ALA A 157 -18.32 9.12 -13.86
N ALA A 158 -19.20 9.04 -12.86
CA ALA A 158 -20.64 8.98 -13.06
C ALA A 158 -21.18 10.25 -13.74
N GLY A 159 -20.71 11.43 -13.32
CA GLY A 159 -21.07 12.71 -13.91
C GLY A 159 -20.69 12.79 -15.39
N TYR A 160 -19.48 12.35 -15.75
CA TYR A 160 -19.05 12.26 -17.14
C TYR A 160 -19.93 11.32 -17.97
N LEU A 161 -20.33 10.17 -17.40
CA LEU A 161 -21.22 9.20 -18.05
C LEU A 161 -22.68 9.65 -18.12
N GLY A 162 -23.04 10.80 -17.53
CA GLY A 162 -24.40 11.31 -17.46
C GLY A 162 -25.29 10.56 -16.45
N LEU A 163 -24.70 9.86 -15.49
CA LEU A 163 -25.41 9.13 -14.45
C LEU A 163 -25.71 10.04 -13.25
N PRO A 164 -26.86 9.86 -12.57
CA PRO A 164 -27.21 10.67 -11.42
C PRO A 164 -26.26 10.41 -10.24
N LYS A 165 -25.62 11.48 -9.73
CA LYS A 165 -24.61 11.45 -8.64
C LYS A 165 -25.04 10.58 -7.45
N VAL A 166 -26.23 10.85 -6.92
CA VAL A 166 -26.76 10.15 -5.73
C VAL A 166 -26.94 8.65 -6.03
N GLY A 167 -27.52 8.31 -7.18
CA GLY A 167 -27.73 6.92 -7.57
C GLY A 167 -26.42 6.16 -7.74
N ALA A 168 -25.41 6.78 -8.37
CA ALA A 168 -24.10 6.17 -8.56
C ALA A 168 -23.37 5.93 -7.23
N VAL A 169 -23.37 6.91 -6.30
CA VAL A 169 -22.74 6.77 -4.98
C VAL A 169 -23.42 5.68 -4.15
N LEU A 170 -24.75 5.64 -4.09
CA LEU A 170 -25.48 4.63 -3.34
C LEU A 170 -25.27 3.23 -3.92
N LEU A 171 -25.28 3.10 -5.25
CA LEU A 171 -25.02 1.84 -5.93
C LEU A 171 -23.58 1.37 -5.67
N ALA A 172 -22.60 2.25 -5.80
CA ALA A 172 -21.20 1.91 -5.53
C ALA A 172 -21.02 1.48 -4.06
N ALA A 173 -21.57 2.22 -3.10
CA ALA A 173 -21.55 1.84 -1.69
C ALA A 173 -22.21 0.47 -1.45
N ALA A 174 -23.35 0.20 -2.09
CA ALA A 174 -24.03 -1.10 -1.99
C ALA A 174 -23.19 -2.23 -2.57
N VAL A 175 -22.57 -2.04 -3.74
CA VAL A 175 -21.65 -3.02 -4.35
C VAL A 175 -20.44 -3.24 -3.45
N ILE A 176 -19.89 -2.18 -2.87
CA ILE A 176 -18.74 -2.24 -1.98
C ILE A 176 -19.07 -3.02 -0.70
N ILE A 177 -20.24 -2.77 -0.11
CA ILE A 177 -20.69 -3.50 1.07
C ILE A 177 -20.98 -4.97 0.74
N ALA A 178 -21.71 -5.21 -0.35
CA ALA A 178 -22.14 -6.55 -0.73
C ALA A 178 -20.97 -7.49 -1.06
N SER A 179 -19.89 -6.99 -1.69
CA SER A 179 -18.76 -7.85 -2.09
C SER A 179 -18.03 -8.45 -0.87
N ALA A 180 -17.84 -7.66 0.18
CA ALA A 180 -17.19 -8.12 1.42
C ALA A 180 -18.12 -9.04 2.23
N PHE A 181 -19.43 -8.80 2.18
CA PHE A 181 -20.44 -9.50 2.97
C PHE A 181 -20.78 -10.90 2.41
N THR A 182 -20.09 -11.36 1.37
CA THR A 182 -20.31 -12.67 0.74
C THR A 182 -20.03 -13.87 1.65
N GLY A 183 -19.31 -13.67 2.77
CA GLY A 183 -18.92 -14.71 3.72
C GLY A 183 -18.00 -15.79 3.10
N SER A 184 -17.37 -15.47 1.97
CA SER A 184 -16.48 -16.37 1.26
C SER A 184 -15.35 -15.56 0.64
N PHE A 185 -14.15 -15.72 1.21
CA PHE A 185 -12.92 -15.11 0.69
C PHE A 185 -12.77 -15.34 -0.83
N ARG A 186 -13.05 -16.55 -1.32
CA ARG A 186 -12.94 -16.88 -2.75
C ARG A 186 -13.88 -16.06 -3.63
N ARG A 187 -15.10 -15.76 -3.16
CA ARG A 187 -16.06 -14.93 -3.91
C ARG A 187 -15.59 -13.49 -3.94
N PHE A 188 -15.18 -12.96 -2.78
CA PHE A 188 -14.59 -11.63 -2.69
C PHE A 188 -13.38 -11.49 -3.63
N GLU A 189 -12.42 -12.43 -3.57
CA GLU A 189 -11.21 -12.37 -4.39
C GLU A 189 -11.53 -12.45 -5.89
N ARG A 190 -12.53 -13.23 -6.32
CA ARG A 190 -12.96 -13.22 -7.73
C ARG A 190 -13.48 -11.87 -8.18
N ILE A 191 -14.20 -11.15 -7.32
CA ILE A 191 -14.67 -9.79 -7.62
C ILE A 191 -13.47 -8.86 -7.74
N ALA A 192 -12.53 -8.91 -6.80
CA ALA A 192 -11.32 -8.09 -6.85
C ALA A 192 -10.46 -8.37 -8.10
N ILE A 193 -10.30 -9.64 -8.49
CA ILE A 193 -9.60 -10.02 -9.73
C ILE A 193 -10.36 -9.55 -10.98
N ALA A 194 -11.69 -9.56 -10.97
CA ALA A 194 -12.48 -9.02 -12.08
C ALA A 194 -12.28 -7.51 -12.24
N LEU A 195 -12.18 -6.75 -11.13
CA LEU A 195 -11.82 -5.34 -11.16
C LEU A 195 -10.38 -5.16 -11.65
N CYS A 196 -9.43 -5.99 -11.21
CA CYS A 196 -8.07 -5.98 -11.75
C CYS A 196 -8.01 -6.26 -13.26
N ALA A 197 -8.96 -7.03 -13.80
CA ALA A 197 -9.07 -7.24 -15.24
C ALA A 197 -9.74 -6.03 -15.93
N ALA A 198 -10.70 -5.37 -15.29
CA ALA A 198 -11.33 -4.15 -15.79
C ALA A 198 -10.35 -2.97 -15.83
N SER A 199 -9.37 -2.88 -14.93
CA SER A 199 -8.31 -1.86 -15.00
C SER A 199 -7.47 -1.96 -16.27
N LEU A 200 -7.47 -3.11 -16.97
CA LEU A 200 -6.85 -3.27 -18.28
C LEU A 200 -7.55 -2.48 -19.39
N LEU A 201 -8.69 -1.83 -19.13
CA LEU A 201 -9.32 -0.86 -20.04
C LEU A 201 -8.41 0.34 -20.36
N LEU A 202 -7.37 0.60 -19.54
CA LEU A 202 -6.32 1.56 -19.86
C LEU A 202 -5.49 1.16 -21.08
N VAL A 203 -5.41 -0.13 -21.41
CA VAL A 203 -4.65 -0.64 -22.57
C VAL A 203 -5.29 -0.21 -23.90
N PRO A 204 -6.57 -0.51 -24.20
CA PRO A 204 -7.20 -0.01 -25.42
C PRO A 204 -7.27 1.52 -25.43
N LEU A 205 -7.48 2.18 -24.28
CA LEU A 205 -7.43 3.64 -24.19
C LEU A 205 -6.07 4.19 -24.66
N TYR A 206 -4.96 3.62 -24.18
CA TYR A 206 -3.61 4.00 -24.58
C TYR A 206 -3.44 3.92 -26.11
N PHE A 207 -3.87 2.82 -26.72
CA PHE A 207 -3.75 2.66 -28.18
C PHE A 207 -4.64 3.63 -28.95
N MET A 208 -5.81 4.00 -28.44
CA MET A 208 -6.70 4.97 -29.09
C MET A 208 -6.16 6.40 -29.04
N VAL A 209 -5.50 6.77 -27.95
CA VAL A 209 -4.98 8.14 -27.72
C VAL A 209 -3.66 8.37 -28.46
N HIS A 210 -2.95 7.29 -28.85
CA HIS A 210 -1.67 7.37 -29.55
C HIS A 210 -0.62 8.30 -28.89
N PRO A 211 -0.36 8.18 -27.57
CA PRO A 211 0.70 8.96 -26.94
C PRO A 211 2.07 8.60 -27.54
N SER A 212 2.98 9.58 -27.58
CA SER A 212 4.32 9.42 -28.16
C SER A 212 5.15 8.40 -27.38
N THR A 213 5.11 7.14 -27.81
CA THR A 213 5.75 6.03 -27.09
C THR A 213 7.27 6.21 -27.04
N GLY A 214 7.88 6.79 -28.07
CA GLY A 214 9.31 7.11 -28.09
C GLY A 214 9.69 8.13 -27.02
N GLN A 215 8.90 9.20 -26.88
CA GLN A 215 9.11 10.20 -25.83
C GLN A 215 8.86 9.62 -24.44
N MET A 216 7.79 8.83 -24.26
CA MET A 216 7.51 8.17 -23.00
C MET A 216 8.65 7.24 -22.56
N ALA A 217 9.19 6.43 -23.48
CA ALA A 217 10.32 5.55 -23.19
C ALA A 217 11.58 6.34 -22.81
N HIS A 218 11.84 7.46 -23.48
CA HIS A 218 12.93 8.37 -23.12
C HIS A 218 12.73 8.98 -21.73
N ASP A 219 11.58 9.59 -21.47
CA ASP A 219 11.29 10.29 -20.22
C ASP A 219 11.09 9.34 -19.02
N PHE A 220 10.83 8.05 -19.28
CA PHE A 220 10.81 7.01 -18.25
C PHE A 220 12.21 6.65 -17.73
N VAL A 221 13.26 6.84 -18.54
CA VAL A 221 14.64 6.49 -18.16
C VAL A 221 15.54 7.72 -17.94
N VAL A 222 15.20 8.86 -18.53
CA VAL A 222 15.98 10.10 -18.42
C VAL A 222 15.28 11.05 -17.44
N PRO A 223 15.85 11.29 -16.24
CA PRO A 223 15.29 12.24 -15.30
C PRO A 223 15.33 13.65 -15.86
N HIS A 224 14.17 14.28 -15.96
CA HIS A 224 14.01 15.68 -16.28
C HIS A 224 13.06 16.32 -15.26
N LEU A 225 13.43 17.48 -14.74
CA LEU A 225 12.53 18.29 -13.92
C LEU A 225 11.90 19.34 -14.82
N PRO A 226 10.60 19.22 -15.14
CA PRO A 226 9.91 20.20 -15.96
C PRO A 226 9.74 21.52 -15.20
N GLY A 227 9.50 22.60 -15.95
CA GLY A 227 9.22 23.92 -15.38
C GLY A 227 10.43 24.86 -15.36
N GLY A 228 10.16 26.15 -15.53
CA GLY A 228 11.15 27.22 -15.47
C GLY A 228 11.50 27.65 -14.03
N PRO A 229 12.33 28.71 -13.87
CA PRO A 229 12.62 29.29 -12.57
C PRO A 229 11.31 29.66 -11.84
N GLY A 230 11.05 29.02 -10.69
CA GLY A 230 9.87 29.27 -9.85
C GLY A 230 8.82 28.15 -9.78
N GLN A 231 8.85 27.16 -10.68
CA GLN A 231 7.90 26.03 -10.65
C GLN A 231 8.39 24.80 -9.87
N LEU A 232 9.64 24.83 -9.37
CA LEU A 232 10.23 23.70 -8.65
C LEU A 232 9.35 23.26 -7.47
N SER A 233 8.75 24.18 -6.74
CA SER A 233 7.89 23.86 -5.59
C SER A 233 6.66 23.04 -6.01
N ALA A 234 5.96 23.47 -7.05
CA ALA A 234 4.77 22.76 -7.57
C ALA A 234 5.14 21.38 -8.13
N VAL A 235 6.25 21.28 -8.87
CA VAL A 235 6.75 20.01 -9.41
C VAL A 235 7.16 19.07 -8.28
N MET A 236 7.83 19.58 -7.25
CA MET A 236 8.21 18.77 -6.09
C MET A 236 7.01 18.27 -5.31
N LEU A 237 5.98 19.09 -5.12
CA LEU A 237 4.74 18.66 -4.49
C LEU A 237 4.04 17.56 -5.28
N LEU A 238 4.05 17.67 -6.62
CA LEU A 238 3.49 16.62 -7.47
C LEU A 238 4.31 15.33 -7.43
N ILE A 239 5.64 15.41 -7.38
CA ILE A 239 6.51 14.24 -7.15
C ILE A 239 6.21 13.60 -5.79
N ILE A 240 6.02 14.41 -4.74
CA ILE A 240 5.62 13.91 -3.42
C ILE A 240 4.25 13.23 -3.50
N GLY A 241 3.30 13.80 -4.25
CA GLY A 241 2.00 13.21 -4.54
C GLY A 241 2.14 11.83 -5.20
N ILE A 242 2.94 11.73 -6.27
CA ILE A 242 3.23 10.46 -6.97
C ILE A 242 3.80 9.43 -6.00
N VAL A 243 4.82 9.78 -5.23
CA VAL A 243 5.43 8.88 -4.25
C VAL A 243 4.42 8.46 -3.16
N GLY A 244 3.57 9.39 -2.72
CA GLY A 244 2.60 9.16 -1.65
C GLY A 244 1.44 8.29 -2.06
N THR A 245 0.93 8.44 -3.29
CA THR A 245 -0.08 7.54 -3.83
C THR A 245 0.50 6.14 -4.04
N THR A 246 1.78 6.00 -4.38
CA THR A 246 2.39 4.69 -4.68
C THR A 246 2.83 3.87 -3.46
N VAL A 247 3.10 4.51 -2.32
CA VAL A 247 3.57 3.83 -1.10
C VAL A 247 2.60 4.09 0.05
N ALA A 248 1.32 3.88 -0.22
CA ALA A 248 0.26 4.23 0.72
C ALA A 248 0.27 3.31 1.96
N PRO A 249 0.11 3.85 3.18
CA PRO A 249 0.18 3.06 4.42
C PRO A 249 -0.82 1.91 4.44
N TRP A 250 -2.02 2.12 3.88
CA TRP A 250 -3.09 1.13 3.86
C TRP A 250 -2.68 -0.16 3.16
N GLN A 251 -1.78 -0.10 2.18
CA GLN A 251 -1.29 -1.27 1.44
C GLN A 251 -0.60 -2.26 2.38
N LEU A 252 0.17 -1.75 3.35
CA LEU A 252 0.94 -2.58 4.28
C LEU A 252 0.01 -3.41 5.18
N PHE A 253 -1.05 -2.79 5.70
CA PHE A 253 -2.04 -3.45 6.54
C PHE A 253 -2.94 -4.38 5.71
N PHE A 254 -3.42 -3.90 4.56
CA PHE A 254 -4.28 -4.67 3.68
C PHE A 254 -3.57 -5.94 3.19
N GLN A 255 -2.41 -5.80 2.53
CA GLN A 255 -1.71 -6.93 1.93
C GLN A 255 -1.29 -7.94 3.00
N GLN A 256 -0.80 -7.49 4.17
CA GLN A 256 -0.44 -8.41 5.25
C GLN A 256 -1.64 -9.23 5.71
N SER A 257 -2.76 -8.58 6.03
CA SER A 257 -3.97 -9.27 6.48
C SER A 257 -4.57 -10.14 5.37
N TYR A 258 -4.47 -9.71 4.12
CA TYR A 258 -4.94 -10.48 2.96
C TYR A 258 -4.15 -11.77 2.74
N VAL A 259 -2.82 -11.73 2.87
CA VAL A 259 -1.94 -12.91 2.83
C VAL A 259 -2.31 -13.92 3.92
N ILE A 260 -2.65 -13.42 5.11
CA ILE A 260 -3.08 -14.24 6.25
C ILE A 260 -4.45 -14.86 5.98
N ASP A 261 -5.42 -14.08 5.50
CA ASP A 261 -6.75 -14.56 5.15
C ASP A 261 -6.72 -15.58 4.00
N LYS A 262 -5.81 -15.40 3.04
CA LYS A 262 -5.56 -16.37 1.97
C LYS A 262 -4.80 -17.60 2.45
N ARG A 263 -4.28 -17.59 3.68
CA ARG A 263 -3.55 -18.68 4.34
C ARG A 263 -2.24 -19.03 3.64
N ILE A 264 -1.60 -18.01 3.07
CA ILE A 264 -0.34 -18.15 2.37
C ILE A 264 0.78 -18.42 3.37
N THR A 265 1.70 -19.27 2.97
CA THR A 265 2.81 -19.74 3.80
C THR A 265 4.16 -19.42 3.17
N PRO A 266 5.25 -19.27 3.96
CA PRO A 266 6.62 -19.10 3.50
C PRO A 266 7.07 -20.06 2.40
N ARG A 267 6.53 -21.28 2.38
CA ARG A 267 6.74 -22.26 1.29
C ARG A 267 6.35 -21.73 -0.09
N TYR A 268 5.32 -20.89 -0.16
CA TYR A 268 4.80 -20.31 -1.40
C TYR A 268 5.36 -18.92 -1.69
N MET A 269 6.33 -18.44 -0.91
CA MET A 269 6.92 -17.10 -1.04
C MET A 269 7.45 -16.81 -2.45
N GLY A 270 7.97 -17.81 -3.17
CA GLY A 270 8.42 -17.63 -4.55
C GLY A 270 7.28 -17.27 -5.53
N TYR A 271 6.09 -17.82 -5.32
CA TYR A 271 4.91 -17.53 -6.14
C TYR A 271 4.29 -16.18 -5.78
N GLU A 272 4.26 -15.83 -4.49
CA GLU A 272 3.85 -14.50 -4.03
C GLU A 272 4.75 -13.39 -4.57
N LYS A 273 6.06 -13.64 -4.66
CA LYS A 273 6.98 -12.69 -5.32
C LYS A 273 6.69 -12.52 -6.80
N ALA A 274 6.27 -13.58 -7.48
CA ALA A 274 5.86 -13.49 -8.89
C ALA A 274 4.53 -12.72 -9.04
N ASP A 275 3.56 -12.99 -8.16
CA ASP A 275 2.30 -12.23 -8.08
C ASP A 275 2.56 -10.73 -7.84
N LEU A 276 3.46 -10.39 -6.92
CA LEU A 276 3.89 -9.01 -6.68
C LEU A 276 4.51 -8.37 -7.93
N TRP A 277 5.40 -9.07 -8.64
CA TRP A 277 6.00 -8.54 -9.87
C TRP A 277 4.96 -8.29 -10.97
N ILE A 278 3.96 -9.17 -11.10
CA ILE A 278 2.84 -8.97 -12.04
C ILE A 278 2.06 -7.72 -11.65
N GLY A 279 1.75 -7.56 -10.36
CA GLY A 279 1.10 -6.36 -9.83
C GLY A 279 1.89 -5.08 -10.12
N ILE A 280 3.20 -5.07 -9.82
CA ILE A 280 4.10 -3.93 -10.07
C ILE A 280 4.14 -3.58 -11.56
N ALA A 281 4.16 -4.58 -12.45
CA ALA A 281 4.14 -4.31 -13.89
C ALA A 281 2.83 -3.64 -14.31
N ILE A 282 1.68 -4.14 -13.84
CA ILE A 282 0.37 -3.57 -14.20
C ILE A 282 0.21 -2.16 -13.65
N VAL A 283 0.57 -1.91 -12.38
CA VAL A 283 0.42 -0.58 -11.77
C VAL A 283 1.30 0.46 -12.47
N VAL A 284 2.57 0.14 -12.76
CA VAL A 284 3.50 1.07 -13.42
C VAL A 284 3.11 1.33 -14.86
N LEU A 285 2.71 0.30 -15.61
CA LEU A 285 2.23 0.47 -16.98
C LEU A 285 0.94 1.27 -17.03
N GLY A 286 0.01 1.04 -16.08
CA GLY A 286 -1.20 1.82 -15.94
C GLY A 286 -0.92 3.29 -15.62
N ALA A 287 -0.03 3.56 -14.67
CA ALA A 287 0.38 4.92 -14.30
C ALA A 287 1.06 5.65 -15.48
N ALA A 288 1.96 4.97 -16.19
CA ALA A 288 2.58 5.49 -17.41
C ALA A 288 1.55 5.77 -18.51
N ALA A 289 0.58 4.87 -18.72
CA ALA A 289 -0.49 5.05 -19.69
C ALA A 289 -1.37 6.25 -19.35
N LEU A 290 -1.77 6.42 -18.08
CA LEU A 290 -2.55 7.57 -17.62
C LEU A 290 -1.82 8.90 -17.86
N MET A 291 -0.56 8.98 -17.44
CA MET A 291 0.26 10.19 -17.64
C MET A 291 0.47 10.49 -19.12
N GLY A 292 0.77 9.47 -19.93
CA GLY A 292 0.95 9.60 -21.37
C GLY A 292 -0.33 10.02 -22.11
N CYS A 293 -1.47 9.43 -21.76
CA CYS A 293 -2.76 9.77 -22.36
C CYS A 293 -3.17 11.20 -22.02
N ALA A 294 -3.02 11.62 -20.76
CA ALA A 294 -3.27 13.00 -20.36
C ALA A 294 -2.32 13.97 -21.07
N ALA A 295 -1.03 13.64 -21.16
CA ALA A 295 -0.06 14.46 -21.91
C ALA A 295 -0.46 14.63 -23.38
N ALA A 296 -0.82 13.54 -24.06
CA ALA A 296 -1.24 13.57 -25.46
C ALA A 296 -2.54 14.37 -25.68
N ALA A 297 -3.52 14.20 -24.79
CA ALA A 297 -4.82 14.85 -24.89
C ALA A 297 -4.72 16.39 -24.81
N PHE A 298 -3.78 16.90 -24.01
CA PHE A 298 -3.64 18.34 -23.75
C PHE A 298 -2.45 19.00 -24.46
N ALA A 299 -1.56 18.24 -25.07
CA ALA A 299 -0.40 18.77 -25.79
C ALA A 299 -0.82 19.80 -26.86
N GLY A 300 -0.25 21.01 -26.79
CA GLY A 300 -0.54 22.09 -27.74
C GLY A 300 -1.93 22.73 -27.60
N THR A 301 -2.70 22.37 -26.56
CA THR A 301 -3.99 22.98 -26.25
C THR A 301 -3.86 24.06 -25.17
N SER A 302 -4.87 24.92 -25.03
CA SER A 302 -4.96 25.88 -23.92
C SER A 302 -5.17 25.22 -22.55
N GLY A 303 -5.48 23.91 -22.50
CA GLY A 303 -5.64 23.15 -21.26
C GLY A 303 -4.33 22.62 -20.68
N ALA A 304 -3.20 22.74 -21.38
CA ALA A 304 -1.89 22.37 -20.87
C ALA A 304 -1.52 23.24 -19.66
N GLY A 305 -1.12 22.61 -18.54
CA GLY A 305 -0.81 23.35 -17.29
C GLY A 305 -2.03 23.76 -16.47
N ALA A 306 -3.25 23.50 -16.94
CA ALA A 306 -4.50 23.93 -16.32
C ALA A 306 -5.33 22.75 -15.79
N PHE A 307 -4.68 21.78 -15.13
CA PHE A 307 -5.38 20.68 -14.48
C PHE A 307 -6.40 21.18 -13.45
N THR A 308 -7.60 20.60 -13.49
CA THR A 308 -8.68 20.85 -12.54
C THR A 308 -9.03 19.60 -11.76
N ASP A 309 -9.46 18.55 -12.48
CA ASP A 309 -9.89 17.27 -11.93
C ASP A 309 -9.83 16.17 -13.00
N THR A 310 -10.14 14.94 -12.60
CA THR A 310 -10.15 13.78 -13.50
C THR A 310 -11.32 13.79 -14.49
N ALA A 311 -12.43 14.48 -14.20
CA ALA A 311 -13.50 14.67 -15.18
C ALA A 311 -13.04 15.53 -16.36
N GLY A 312 -12.25 16.59 -16.08
CA GLY A 312 -11.59 17.41 -17.10
C GLY A 312 -10.70 16.57 -18.02
N ILE A 313 -9.97 15.60 -17.48
CA ILE A 313 -9.17 14.66 -18.29
C ILE A 313 -10.06 13.80 -19.18
N ALA A 314 -11.17 13.27 -18.67
CA ALA A 314 -12.12 12.49 -19.48
C ALA A 314 -12.67 13.31 -20.66
N HIS A 315 -12.98 14.60 -20.43
CA HIS A 315 -13.39 15.52 -21.49
C HIS A 315 -12.26 15.82 -22.48
N GLY A 316 -11.04 16.05 -22.01
CA GLY A 316 -9.86 16.24 -22.87
C GLY A 316 -9.59 15.03 -23.76
N LEU A 317 -9.62 13.82 -23.20
CA LEU A 317 -9.48 12.58 -23.95
C LEU A 317 -10.59 12.40 -24.98
N ALA A 318 -11.82 12.77 -24.64
CA ALA A 318 -12.94 12.72 -25.57
C ALA A 318 -12.80 13.70 -26.74
N ALA A 319 -12.27 14.90 -26.48
CA ALA A 319 -11.99 15.90 -27.50
C ALA A 319 -10.83 15.46 -28.41
N HIS A 320 -9.81 14.78 -27.86
CA HIS A 320 -8.63 14.35 -28.59
C HIS A 320 -8.83 13.07 -29.40
N ALA A 321 -9.37 12.01 -28.78
CA ALA A 321 -9.46 10.66 -29.34
C ALA A 321 -10.90 10.14 -29.48
N GLY A 322 -11.89 11.05 -29.36
CA GLY A 322 -13.31 10.75 -29.52
C GLY A 322 -14.00 10.27 -28.25
N LYS A 323 -15.34 10.33 -28.25
CA LYS A 323 -16.19 10.04 -27.07
C LYS A 323 -15.89 8.71 -26.40
N LEU A 324 -15.55 7.67 -27.18
CA LEU A 324 -15.23 6.35 -26.63
C LEU A 324 -13.99 6.40 -25.71
N ALA A 325 -12.98 7.20 -26.02
CA ALA A 325 -11.78 7.34 -25.17
C ALA A 325 -12.14 7.93 -23.79
N GLY A 326 -12.93 8.99 -23.76
CA GLY A 326 -13.40 9.56 -22.49
C GLY A 326 -14.32 8.61 -21.71
N VAL A 327 -15.17 7.82 -22.39
CA VAL A 327 -16.00 6.79 -21.75
C VAL A 327 -15.14 5.67 -21.14
N LEU A 328 -14.13 5.17 -21.87
CA LEU A 328 -13.19 4.16 -21.35
C LEU A 328 -12.44 4.68 -20.12
N PHE A 329 -11.97 5.93 -20.18
CA PHE A 329 -11.32 6.56 -19.04
C PHE A 329 -12.26 6.69 -17.83
N ALA A 330 -13.51 7.12 -18.04
CA ALA A 330 -14.48 7.24 -16.96
C ALA A 330 -14.83 5.87 -16.34
N ILE A 331 -14.95 4.81 -17.14
CA ILE A 331 -15.16 3.44 -16.62
C ILE A 331 -13.92 2.97 -15.85
N ALA A 332 -12.72 3.23 -16.36
CA ALA A 332 -11.47 2.89 -15.66
C ALA A 332 -11.33 3.65 -14.33
N LEU A 333 -11.72 4.93 -14.28
CA LEU A 333 -11.76 5.71 -13.05
C LEU A 333 -12.79 5.16 -12.04
N LEU A 334 -13.97 4.75 -12.52
CA LEU A 334 -14.99 4.13 -11.68
C LEU A 334 -14.49 2.80 -11.09
N ASP A 335 -13.85 1.97 -11.91
CA ASP A 335 -13.24 0.69 -11.50
C ASP A 335 -12.14 0.92 -10.46
N ALA A 336 -11.19 1.81 -10.74
CA ALA A 336 -10.13 2.25 -9.84
C ALA A 336 -10.67 2.70 -8.48
N SER A 337 -11.73 3.52 -8.50
CA SER A 337 -12.36 4.03 -7.29
C SER A 337 -12.99 2.91 -6.46
N ILE A 338 -13.63 1.94 -7.11
CA ILE A 338 -14.27 0.82 -6.44
C ILE A 338 -13.23 -0.12 -5.82
N ILE A 339 -12.18 -0.49 -6.56
CA ILE A 339 -11.11 -1.36 -6.05
C ILE A 339 -10.29 -0.70 -4.93
N GLY A 340 -10.00 0.61 -5.05
CA GLY A 340 -9.38 1.40 -3.99
C GLY A 340 -10.26 1.42 -2.73
N ALA A 341 -11.55 1.73 -2.89
CA ALA A 341 -12.49 1.75 -1.76
C ALA A 341 -12.57 0.39 -1.07
N PHE A 342 -12.56 -0.72 -1.82
CA PHE A 342 -12.49 -2.08 -1.26
C PHE A 342 -11.26 -2.30 -0.39
N ALA A 343 -10.08 -2.00 -0.94
CA ALA A 343 -8.81 -2.32 -0.28
C ALA A 343 -8.61 -1.45 0.97
N VAL A 344 -8.91 -0.15 0.87
CA VAL A 344 -8.74 0.83 1.96
C VAL A 344 -9.72 0.57 3.11
N SER A 345 -10.98 0.27 2.81
CA SER A 345 -11.98 -0.03 3.85
C SER A 345 -11.71 -1.37 4.56
N LEU A 346 -11.28 -2.39 3.82
CA LEU A 346 -10.85 -3.67 4.41
C LEU A 346 -9.61 -3.49 5.28
N SER A 347 -8.61 -2.74 4.81
CA SER A 347 -7.38 -2.43 5.55
C SER A 347 -7.69 -1.93 6.97
N THR A 348 -8.64 -1.00 7.07
CA THR A 348 -9.08 -0.43 8.34
C THR A 348 -9.84 -1.43 9.20
N ALA A 349 -10.75 -2.19 8.59
CA ALA A 349 -11.54 -3.20 9.30
C ALA A 349 -10.64 -4.30 9.89
N TYR A 350 -9.61 -4.73 9.15
CA TYR A 350 -8.59 -5.67 9.63
C TYR A 350 -7.77 -5.07 10.78
N ALA A 351 -7.22 -3.86 10.61
CA ALA A 351 -6.37 -3.24 11.63
C ALA A 351 -7.10 -3.00 12.96
N ILE A 352 -8.38 -2.61 12.89
CA ILE A 352 -9.24 -2.48 14.08
C ILE A 352 -9.52 -3.87 14.68
N GLY A 353 -9.86 -4.86 13.85
CA GLY A 353 -10.05 -6.24 14.29
C GLY A 353 -8.84 -6.80 15.04
N ASP A 354 -7.65 -6.57 14.51
CA ASP A 354 -6.35 -6.95 15.07
C ASP A 354 -6.12 -6.39 16.47
N VAL A 355 -6.31 -5.07 16.64
CA VAL A 355 -6.00 -4.38 17.90
C VAL A 355 -7.04 -4.62 18.99
N PHE A 356 -8.31 -4.66 18.63
CA PHE A 356 -9.38 -4.94 19.59
C PHE A 356 -9.62 -6.44 19.82
N GLY A 357 -8.92 -7.32 19.09
CA GLY A 357 -9.08 -8.77 19.22
C GLY A 357 -10.46 -9.26 18.79
N ILE A 358 -11.13 -8.51 17.91
CA ILE A 358 -12.45 -8.87 17.38
C ILE A 358 -12.23 -9.88 16.25
N ARG A 359 -13.09 -10.89 16.15
CA ARG A 359 -13.07 -11.85 15.02
C ARG A 359 -13.19 -11.09 13.70
N HIS A 360 -12.20 -11.28 12.84
CA HIS A 360 -12.10 -10.61 11.55
C HIS A 360 -11.53 -11.61 10.53
N SER A 361 -12.27 -11.85 9.45
CA SER A 361 -11.84 -12.66 8.31
C SER A 361 -12.93 -12.62 7.25
N LEU A 362 -12.53 -12.55 5.97
CA LEU A 362 -13.48 -12.66 4.86
C LEU A 362 -14.03 -14.09 4.67
N HIS A 363 -13.47 -15.09 5.35
CA HIS A 363 -14.07 -16.44 5.42
C HIS A 363 -15.27 -16.51 6.36
N ARG A 364 -15.45 -15.53 7.24
CA ARG A 364 -16.59 -15.49 8.16
C ARG A 364 -17.72 -14.69 7.51
N GLY A 365 -18.94 -15.20 7.56
CA GLY A 365 -20.12 -14.40 7.20
C GLY A 365 -20.41 -13.30 8.24
N VAL A 366 -21.36 -12.41 7.92
CA VAL A 366 -21.73 -11.26 8.76
C VAL A 366 -22.06 -11.66 10.21
N GLY A 367 -22.75 -12.79 10.40
CA GLY A 367 -23.07 -13.30 11.74
C GLY A 367 -21.85 -13.71 12.57
N GLY A 368 -20.74 -14.08 11.94
CA GLY A 368 -19.51 -14.54 12.61
C GLY A 368 -18.49 -13.45 12.91
N ALA A 369 -18.61 -12.26 12.28
CA ALA A 369 -17.67 -11.15 12.39
C ALA A 369 -18.38 -9.77 12.34
N LYS A 370 -19.43 -9.59 13.16
CA LYS A 370 -20.29 -8.38 13.13
C LYS A 370 -19.50 -7.07 13.27
N GLY A 371 -18.50 -7.01 14.16
CA GLY A 371 -17.69 -5.82 14.38
C GLY A 371 -16.85 -5.44 13.16
N PHE A 372 -16.20 -6.42 12.53
CA PHE A 372 -15.43 -6.23 11.29
C PHE A 372 -16.28 -5.63 10.17
N TYR A 373 -17.45 -6.22 9.93
CA TYR A 373 -18.36 -5.74 8.90
C TYR A 373 -19.06 -4.42 9.25
N GLY A 374 -19.30 -4.15 10.54
CA GLY A 374 -19.83 -2.87 11.00
C GLY A 374 -18.87 -1.72 10.78
N VAL A 375 -17.58 -1.91 11.08
CA VAL A 375 -16.53 -0.92 10.80
C VAL A 375 -16.40 -0.68 9.29
N TYR A 376 -16.34 -1.76 8.52
CA TYR A 376 -16.24 -1.71 7.07
C TYR A 376 -17.41 -0.93 6.43
N ALA A 377 -18.66 -1.31 6.74
CA ALA A 377 -19.83 -0.64 6.19
C ALA A 377 -19.99 0.78 6.73
N GLY A 378 -19.63 1.03 7.99
CA GLY A 378 -19.68 2.35 8.60
C GLY A 378 -18.75 3.36 7.91
N LEU A 379 -17.51 2.95 7.59
CA LEU A 379 -16.57 3.79 6.84
C LEU A 379 -17.06 4.11 5.44
N VAL A 380 -17.56 3.09 4.71
CA VAL A 380 -18.11 3.25 3.37
C VAL A 380 -19.32 4.19 3.38
N ALA A 381 -20.23 4.01 4.33
CA ALA A 381 -21.41 4.86 4.48
C ALA A 381 -21.04 6.30 4.86
N ALA A 382 -20.07 6.50 5.75
CA ALA A 382 -19.59 7.82 6.15
C ALA A 382 -18.97 8.57 4.97
N ALA A 383 -18.09 7.92 4.20
CA ALA A 383 -17.48 8.53 3.01
C ALA A 383 -18.52 8.87 1.93
N ALA A 384 -19.46 7.95 1.67
CA ALA A 384 -20.58 8.21 0.77
C ALA A 384 -21.41 9.41 1.23
N ALA A 385 -21.72 9.51 2.52
CA ALA A 385 -22.47 10.63 3.08
C ALA A 385 -21.74 11.97 2.89
N ILE A 386 -20.43 12.03 3.19
CA ILE A 386 -19.60 13.24 3.04
C ILE A 386 -19.62 13.76 1.60
N VAL A 387 -19.47 12.87 0.61
CA VAL A 387 -19.45 13.24 -0.81
C VAL A 387 -20.82 13.70 -1.33
N LEU A 388 -21.91 13.25 -0.70
CA LEU A 388 -23.26 13.66 -1.03
C LEU A 388 -23.67 15.02 -0.43
N ILE A 389 -22.89 15.58 0.49
CA ILE A 389 -23.14 16.93 1.03
C ILE A 389 -23.09 17.96 -0.12
N PRO A 390 -24.18 18.72 -0.36
CA PRO A 390 -24.21 19.74 -1.41
C PRO A 390 -23.15 20.82 -1.17
N GLY A 391 -22.46 21.25 -2.23
CA GLY A 391 -21.45 22.33 -2.15
C GLY A 391 -20.12 21.93 -1.49
N SER A 392 -19.90 20.64 -1.19
CA SER A 392 -18.64 20.15 -0.65
C SER A 392 -17.47 20.43 -1.62
N PRO A 393 -16.35 21.03 -1.17
CA PRO A 393 -15.22 21.37 -2.03
C PRO A 393 -14.38 20.11 -2.33
N LEU A 394 -14.84 19.28 -3.27
CA LEU A 394 -14.25 17.97 -3.55
C LEU A 394 -12.76 18.04 -3.90
N GLY A 395 -12.32 19.05 -4.68
CA GLY A 395 -10.91 19.24 -5.01
C GLY A 395 -10.03 19.48 -3.78
N LEU A 396 -10.45 20.40 -2.90
CA LEU A 396 -9.73 20.70 -1.65
C LEU A 396 -9.68 19.50 -0.70
N LEU A 397 -10.76 18.70 -0.67
CA LEU A 397 -10.77 17.45 0.09
C LEU A 397 -9.70 16.49 -0.44
N THR A 398 -9.66 16.24 -1.75
CA THR A 398 -8.67 15.36 -2.39
C THR A 398 -7.24 15.83 -2.12
N GLU A 399 -6.94 17.12 -2.29
CA GLU A 399 -5.61 17.67 -2.02
C GLU A 399 -5.21 17.54 -0.54
N GLY A 400 -6.14 17.82 0.37
CA GLY A 400 -5.93 17.65 1.81
C GLY A 400 -5.64 16.20 2.21
N VAL A 401 -6.34 15.25 1.59
CA VAL A 401 -6.12 13.81 1.78
C VAL A 401 -4.72 13.40 1.32
N GLN A 402 -4.32 13.80 0.11
CA GLN A 402 -3.00 13.49 -0.45
C GLN A 402 -1.88 14.09 0.41
N THR A 403 -2.10 15.30 0.90
CA THR A 403 -1.17 15.97 1.81
C THR A 403 -1.01 15.18 3.11
N LEU A 404 -2.11 14.79 3.75
CA LEU A 404 -2.07 14.01 4.97
C LEU A 404 -1.43 12.64 4.73
N ALA A 405 -1.75 11.98 3.62
CA ALA A 405 -1.13 10.71 3.23
C ALA A 405 0.39 10.85 3.22
N GLY A 406 0.92 11.86 2.52
CA GLY A 406 2.36 12.17 2.43
C GLY A 406 3.04 12.43 3.78
N VAL A 407 2.33 13.06 4.73
CA VAL A 407 2.81 13.31 6.09
C VAL A 407 2.93 12.01 6.90
N LEU A 408 2.00 11.07 6.70
CA LEU A 408 1.90 9.85 7.49
C LEU A 408 2.71 8.67 6.94
N LEU A 409 3.10 8.69 5.66
CA LEU A 409 3.89 7.61 5.01
C LEU A 409 5.09 7.09 5.83
N PRO A 410 5.92 7.96 6.45
CA PRO A 410 7.12 7.49 7.11
C PRO A 410 6.81 6.62 8.33
N SER A 411 5.67 6.85 9.00
CA SER A 411 5.32 6.17 10.24
C SER A 411 5.20 4.65 10.01
N ALA A 412 4.42 4.26 9.03
CA ALA A 412 4.12 2.87 8.71
C ALA A 412 5.36 2.13 8.16
N SER A 413 6.14 2.81 7.31
CA SER A 413 7.38 2.27 6.74
C SER A 413 8.45 2.00 7.82
N VAL A 414 8.56 2.88 8.83
CA VAL A 414 9.48 2.68 9.96
C VAL A 414 9.10 1.45 10.78
N PHE A 415 7.82 1.27 11.13
CA PHE A 415 7.39 0.08 11.87
C PHE A 415 7.59 -1.21 11.10
N LEU A 416 7.30 -1.21 9.80
CA LEU A 416 7.59 -2.35 8.93
C LEU A 416 9.08 -2.72 8.95
N LEU A 417 9.98 -1.74 8.83
CA LEU A 417 11.42 -1.98 8.88
C LEU A 417 11.85 -2.52 10.25
N LEU A 418 11.31 -1.99 11.35
CA LEU A 418 11.63 -2.46 12.70
C LEU A 418 11.15 -3.90 12.92
N LEU A 419 9.92 -4.24 12.51
CA LEU A 419 9.37 -5.60 12.59
C LEU A 419 10.16 -6.58 11.72
N CYS A 420 10.56 -6.15 10.51
CA CYS A 420 11.36 -6.98 9.60
C CYS A 420 12.79 -7.24 10.07
N ASN A 421 13.23 -6.54 11.11
CA ASN A 421 14.52 -6.75 11.78
C ASN A 421 14.39 -7.47 13.12
N ASP A 422 13.18 -7.77 13.57
CA ASP A 422 12.94 -8.47 14.81
C ASP A 422 13.12 -9.98 14.61
N ARG A 423 14.23 -10.52 15.11
CA ARG A 423 14.57 -11.95 15.00
C ARG A 423 13.59 -12.86 15.71
N ALA A 424 12.89 -12.38 16.73
CA ALA A 424 11.88 -13.17 17.41
C ALA A 424 10.60 -13.31 16.57
N VAL A 425 10.35 -12.35 15.67
CA VAL A 425 9.17 -12.30 14.79
C VAL A 425 9.41 -13.02 13.47
N LEU A 426 10.58 -12.80 12.83
CA LEU A 426 10.87 -13.34 11.49
C LEU A 426 11.92 -14.45 11.46
N GLY A 427 12.67 -14.69 12.53
CA GLY A 427 13.70 -15.74 12.58
C GLY A 427 14.64 -15.70 11.37
N PRO A 428 14.67 -16.74 10.51
CA PRO A 428 15.53 -16.82 9.33
C PRO A 428 15.17 -15.82 8.21
N TRP A 429 13.97 -15.25 8.26
CA TRP A 429 13.43 -14.32 7.27
C TRP A 429 13.77 -12.84 7.52
N VAL A 430 14.52 -12.52 8.58
CA VAL A 430 14.91 -11.12 8.85
C VAL A 430 15.70 -10.49 7.70
N ASN A 431 15.61 -9.16 7.60
CA ASN A 431 16.31 -8.39 6.59
C ASN A 431 17.83 -8.60 6.65
N GLY A 432 18.43 -8.69 5.46
CA GLY A 432 19.87 -8.65 5.30
C GLY A 432 20.42 -7.22 5.42
N ARG A 433 21.75 -7.09 5.50
CA ARG A 433 22.41 -5.78 5.58
C ARG A 433 22.12 -4.88 4.38
N ARG A 434 22.09 -5.44 3.17
CA ARG A 434 21.80 -4.72 1.92
C ARG A 434 20.36 -4.21 1.89
N THR A 435 19.39 -5.07 2.21
CA THR A 435 17.97 -4.70 2.31
C THR A 435 17.78 -3.60 3.35
N ASN A 436 18.39 -3.73 4.53
CA ASN A 436 18.31 -2.68 5.55
C ASN A 436 18.92 -1.35 5.10
N ALA A 437 20.05 -1.35 4.39
CA ALA A 437 20.64 -0.12 3.88
C ALA A 437 19.71 0.54 2.85
N PHE A 438 19.15 -0.25 1.92
CA PHE A 438 18.19 0.23 0.94
C PHE A 438 16.92 0.78 1.59
N THR A 439 16.26 -0.01 2.45
CA THR A 439 15.02 0.42 3.12
C THR A 439 15.25 1.62 4.05
N ALA A 440 16.40 1.71 4.72
CA ALA A 440 16.74 2.89 5.50
C ALA A 440 16.91 4.15 4.63
N ALA A 441 17.49 4.01 3.44
CA ALA A 441 17.58 5.11 2.47
C ALA A 441 16.19 5.53 1.98
N VAL A 442 15.33 4.56 1.63
CA VAL A 442 13.93 4.81 1.25
C VAL A 442 13.18 5.55 2.35
N VAL A 443 13.24 5.07 3.59
CA VAL A 443 12.62 5.74 4.75
C VAL A 443 13.17 7.16 4.92
N GLY A 444 14.48 7.36 4.75
CA GLY A 444 15.09 8.69 4.81
C GLY A 444 14.57 9.65 3.74
N VAL A 445 14.40 9.16 2.50
CA VAL A 445 13.78 9.92 1.40
C VAL A 445 12.33 10.24 1.74
N LEU A 446 11.54 9.25 2.18
CA LEU A 446 10.14 9.46 2.57
C LEU A 446 10.01 10.49 3.68
N VAL A 447 10.85 10.43 4.73
CA VAL A 447 10.88 11.46 5.80
C VAL A 447 11.23 12.83 5.21
N THR A 448 12.19 12.92 4.30
CA THR A 448 12.57 14.20 3.67
C THR A 448 11.42 14.79 2.87
N LEU A 449 10.76 13.98 2.03
CA LEU A 449 9.59 14.38 1.25
C LEU A 449 8.44 14.82 2.15
N SER A 450 8.21 14.08 3.24
CA SER A 450 7.19 14.38 4.24
C SER A 450 7.46 15.73 4.95
N VAL A 451 8.73 16.02 5.28
CA VAL A 451 9.14 17.33 5.84
C VAL A 451 8.95 18.46 4.83
N ILE A 452 9.33 18.27 3.56
CA ILE A 452 9.11 19.25 2.50
C ILE A 452 7.61 19.55 2.35
N LEU A 453 6.78 18.52 2.31
CA LEU A 453 5.33 18.66 2.22
C LEU A 453 4.76 19.41 3.42
N THR A 454 5.16 19.03 4.64
CA THR A 454 4.73 19.71 5.87
C THR A 454 5.13 21.19 5.84
N ALA A 455 6.34 21.49 5.40
CA ALA A 455 6.81 22.86 5.25
C ALA A 455 5.98 23.61 4.20
N ALA A 456 5.72 23.03 3.03
CA ALA A 456 4.92 23.62 1.95
C ALA A 456 3.49 23.96 2.39
N VAL A 457 2.89 23.10 3.20
CA VAL A 457 1.55 23.33 3.77
C VAL A 457 1.55 24.51 4.75
N LEU A 458 2.61 24.64 5.55
CA LEU A 458 2.79 25.74 6.50
C LEU A 458 3.11 27.08 5.83
N PHE A 459 3.91 27.03 4.77
CA PHE A 459 4.47 28.19 4.09
C PHE A 459 4.24 28.02 2.58
N PRO A 460 3.04 28.40 2.07
CA PRO A 460 2.68 28.19 0.66
C PRO A 460 3.64 28.85 -0.33
N ASP A 461 4.25 29.99 0.04
CA ASP A 461 5.23 30.72 -0.76
C ASP A 461 6.66 30.17 -0.64
N LEU A 462 6.79 28.87 -0.32
CA LEU A 462 8.10 28.23 -0.15
C LEU A 462 8.91 28.27 -1.44
N GLY A 463 9.95 29.10 -1.40
CA GLY A 463 10.89 29.23 -2.50
C GLY A 463 11.70 27.96 -2.75
N PRO A 464 12.15 27.73 -3.99
CA PRO A 464 13.02 26.61 -4.38
C PRO A 464 14.25 26.44 -3.48
N GLY A 465 14.87 27.55 -3.06
CA GLY A 465 16.06 27.54 -2.21
C GLY A 465 15.83 26.91 -0.84
N THR A 466 14.64 27.11 -0.25
CA THR A 466 14.30 26.52 1.05
C THR A 466 14.05 25.02 0.92
N ILE A 467 13.39 24.58 -0.15
CA ILE A 467 13.21 23.15 -0.44
C ILE A 467 14.57 22.46 -0.58
N LEU A 468 15.48 23.04 -1.37
CA LEU A 468 16.85 22.54 -1.51
C LEU A 468 17.61 22.56 -0.17
N GLY A 469 17.40 23.58 0.65
CA GLY A 469 17.94 23.67 2.01
C GLY A 469 17.47 22.53 2.92
N ILE A 470 16.16 22.21 2.87
CA ILE A 470 15.59 21.05 3.60
C ILE A 470 16.22 19.76 3.11
N MET A 471 16.30 19.55 1.79
CA MET A 471 16.92 18.36 1.20
C MET A 471 18.39 18.21 1.61
N ALA A 472 19.17 19.30 1.54
CA ALA A 472 20.57 19.32 1.95
C ALA A 472 20.73 19.07 3.45
N GLY A 473 19.88 19.66 4.29
CA GLY A 473 19.87 19.46 5.73
C GLY A 473 19.56 18.01 6.12
N CYS A 474 18.47 17.45 5.58
CA CYS A 474 18.08 16.06 5.79
C CYS A 474 19.14 15.08 5.26
N GLY A 475 19.68 15.35 4.06
CA GLY A 475 20.76 14.56 3.46
C GLY A 475 22.03 14.58 4.31
N GLY A 476 22.45 15.76 4.77
CA GLY A 476 23.60 15.94 5.65
C GLY A 476 23.42 15.21 6.98
N ALA A 477 22.25 15.32 7.61
CA ALA A 477 21.92 14.58 8.82
C ALA A 477 21.97 13.05 8.60
N GLY A 478 21.48 12.58 7.45
CA GLY A 478 21.57 11.17 7.05
C GLY A 478 23.01 10.68 6.91
N VAL A 479 23.87 11.45 6.23
CA VAL A 479 25.30 11.14 6.08
C VAL A 479 26.02 11.12 7.43
N LEU A 480 25.73 12.09 8.31
CA LEU A 480 26.29 12.12 9.67
C LEU A 480 25.84 10.91 10.51
N ALA A 481 24.56 10.53 10.42
CA ALA A 481 24.03 9.35 11.10
C ALA A 481 24.68 8.05 10.60
N LEU A 482 24.90 7.92 9.29
CA LEU A 482 25.61 6.80 8.68
C LEU A 482 27.08 6.76 9.12
N GLY A 483 27.77 7.90 9.08
CA GLY A 483 29.16 8.05 9.53
C GLY A 483 29.31 7.69 11.01
N TYR A 484 28.42 8.18 11.88
CA TYR A 484 28.39 7.82 13.28
C TYR A 484 28.13 6.33 13.50
N ALA A 485 27.17 5.74 12.77
CA ALA A 485 26.89 4.31 12.85
C ALA A 485 28.09 3.46 12.44
N GLU A 486 28.81 3.86 11.40
CA GLU A 486 30.01 3.17 10.91
C GLU A 486 31.19 3.32 11.88
N VAL A 487 31.45 4.52 12.39
CA VAL A 487 32.48 4.76 13.44
C VAL A 487 32.17 3.94 14.68
N ARG A 488 30.91 3.87 15.10
CA ARG A 488 30.48 3.07 16.25
C ARG A 488 30.63 1.56 15.99
N ARG A 489 30.37 1.10 14.76
CA ARG A 489 30.62 -0.29 14.35
C ARG A 489 32.10 -0.63 14.41
N ARG A 490 32.97 0.23 13.86
CA ARG A 490 34.42 0.05 13.89
C ARG A 490 34.97 0.08 15.31
N ARG A 491 34.53 1.04 16.14
CA ARG A 491 34.95 1.18 17.55
C ARG A 491 34.50 0.02 18.45
N LYS A 492 33.32 -0.56 18.21
CA LYS A 492 32.88 -1.75 18.96
C LYS A 492 33.64 -3.02 18.58
N GLY A 493 34.53 -2.94 17.58
CA GLY A 493 35.28 -4.07 17.08
C GLY A 493 34.38 -5.16 16.51
N TRP A 494 34.99 -6.09 15.80
CA TRP A 494 34.38 -7.31 15.29
C TRP A 494 33.76 -8.22 16.38
N ALA A 495 33.80 -7.82 17.66
CA ALA A 495 33.46 -8.64 18.83
C ALA A 495 31.97 -9.04 18.94
N ARG A 496 31.05 -8.45 18.17
CA ARG A 496 29.67 -8.96 17.99
C ARG A 496 29.13 -8.64 16.60
N GLY A 497 29.84 -9.04 15.54
CA GLY A 497 29.18 -9.25 14.26
C GLY A 497 28.12 -10.33 14.48
N GLY A 498 26.86 -9.95 14.74
CA GLY A 498 25.80 -10.89 15.09
C GLY A 498 25.85 -12.08 14.14
N ARG A 499 25.87 -13.30 14.70
CA ARG A 499 26.01 -14.56 13.94
C ARG A 499 25.18 -14.46 12.65
N PRO A 500 25.75 -14.85 11.48
CA PRO A 500 24.99 -14.95 10.24
C PRO A 500 23.67 -15.65 10.56
N VAL A 501 22.56 -15.04 10.13
CA VAL A 501 21.25 -15.64 10.35
C VAL A 501 21.25 -16.92 9.54
N ASP A 502 21.13 -18.05 10.23
CA ASP A 502 20.93 -19.33 9.56
C ASP A 502 19.59 -19.28 8.82
N ARG A 503 19.64 -19.57 7.52
CA ARG A 503 18.49 -19.53 6.62
C ARG A 503 18.03 -20.92 6.20
N THR A 504 18.66 -21.96 6.72
CA THR A 504 18.23 -23.34 6.52
C THR A 504 16.82 -23.54 7.09
N GLY A 505 15.97 -24.29 6.38
CA GLY A 505 14.59 -24.56 6.83
C GLY A 505 13.64 -23.36 6.86
N ARG A 506 14.01 -22.20 6.30
CA ARG A 506 13.18 -20.98 6.38
C ARG A 506 11.77 -21.16 5.79
N ASP A 507 11.63 -21.99 4.76
CA ASP A 507 10.35 -22.17 4.05
C ASP A 507 9.29 -22.87 4.93
N ASP A 508 9.73 -23.56 5.98
CA ASP A 508 8.87 -24.20 6.98
C ASP A 508 8.79 -23.41 8.29
N TRP A 509 9.58 -22.34 8.43
CA TRP A 509 9.59 -21.53 9.64
C TRP A 509 8.29 -20.73 9.80
N ARG A 510 7.80 -20.66 11.05
CA ARG A 510 6.70 -19.80 11.48
C ARG A 510 7.06 -19.11 12.78
N MET A 511 6.48 -17.94 12.97
CA MET A 511 6.59 -17.24 14.24
C MET A 511 6.02 -18.10 15.38
N PRO A 512 6.74 -18.25 16.52
CA PRO A 512 6.18 -18.85 17.73
C PRO A 512 4.99 -18.05 18.27
N PRO A 513 4.12 -18.64 19.11
CA PRO A 513 2.95 -17.95 19.66
C PRO A 513 3.33 -16.61 20.32
N LEU A 514 2.54 -15.57 20.05
CA LEU A 514 2.84 -14.19 20.43
C LEU A 514 3.12 -14.02 21.93
N GLU A 515 2.36 -14.72 22.76
CA GLU A 515 2.51 -14.73 24.23
C GLU A 515 3.86 -15.26 24.73
N THR A 516 4.55 -16.06 23.91
CA THR A 516 5.90 -16.58 24.23
C THR A 516 7.00 -15.59 23.91
N LEU A 517 6.70 -14.54 23.16
CA LEU A 517 7.69 -13.59 22.68
C LEU A 517 7.87 -12.43 23.66
N THR A 518 9.11 -12.24 24.11
CA THR A 518 9.47 -11.04 24.88
C THR A 518 9.56 -9.82 23.97
N ARG A 519 9.19 -8.66 24.52
CA ARG A 519 9.30 -7.38 23.79
C ARG A 519 10.75 -7.07 23.44
N PRO A 520 11.02 -6.52 22.25
CA PRO A 520 12.35 -6.15 21.83
C PRO A 520 12.91 -5.03 22.72
N VAL A 521 14.13 -5.21 23.22
CA VAL A 521 14.85 -4.14 23.92
C VAL A 521 15.32 -3.12 22.88
N LEU A 522 14.58 -2.02 22.76
CA LEU A 522 14.92 -0.95 21.82
C LEU A 522 16.24 -0.28 22.20
N SER A 523 17.14 -0.18 21.24
CA SER A 523 18.38 0.59 21.40
C SER A 523 18.09 2.08 21.65
N THR A 524 18.99 2.79 22.32
CA THR A 524 18.85 4.24 22.56
C THR A 524 18.61 5.01 21.25
N GLY A 525 19.26 4.59 20.15
CA GLY A 525 19.05 5.21 18.84
C GLY A 525 17.63 5.01 18.30
N HIS A 526 17.05 3.81 18.45
CA HIS A 526 15.66 3.57 18.08
C HIS A 526 14.69 4.34 18.97
N LYS A 527 14.97 4.47 20.27
CA LYS A 527 14.14 5.28 21.19
C LYS A 527 14.13 6.76 20.79
N VAL A 528 15.30 7.32 20.49
CA VAL A 528 15.43 8.71 20.02
C VAL A 528 14.74 8.89 18.67
N GLY A 529 14.94 7.98 17.71
CA GLY A 529 14.29 8.03 16.41
C GLY A 529 12.76 7.96 16.51
N LEU A 530 12.24 7.06 17.34
CA LEU A 530 10.80 6.95 17.59
C LEU A 530 10.25 8.19 18.32
N ALA A 531 11.00 8.79 19.24
CA ALA A 531 10.59 10.04 19.89
C ALA A 531 10.57 11.23 18.90
N ALA A 532 11.56 11.31 18.01
CA ALA A 532 11.61 12.31 16.94
C ALA A 532 10.43 12.13 15.97
N LEU A 533 10.20 10.90 15.50
CA LEU A 533 9.06 10.56 14.65
C LEU A 533 7.73 10.91 15.32
N ARG A 534 7.56 10.59 16.61
CA ARG A 534 6.36 10.96 17.38
C ARG A 534 6.14 12.47 17.40
N THR A 535 7.20 13.23 17.69
CA THR A 535 7.13 14.70 17.80
C THR A 535 6.78 15.30 16.45
N TYR A 536 7.43 14.82 15.39
CA TYR A 536 7.14 15.22 14.01
C TYR A 536 5.68 14.95 13.64
N LEU A 537 5.18 13.72 13.83
CA LEU A 537 3.82 13.33 13.45
C LEU A 537 2.76 14.11 14.23
N LEU A 538 2.97 14.36 15.52
CA LEU A 538 2.06 15.18 16.32
C LEU A 538 1.98 16.61 15.79
N LEU A 539 3.14 17.22 15.51
CA LEU A 539 3.19 18.57 14.95
C LEU A 539 2.53 18.60 13.58
N ALA A 540 2.93 17.71 12.67
CA ALA A 540 2.42 17.70 11.32
C ALA A 540 0.90 17.45 11.27
N MET A 541 0.36 16.56 12.11
CA MET A 541 -1.08 16.31 12.22
C MET A 541 -1.84 17.54 12.74
N VAL A 542 -1.35 18.20 13.79
CA VAL A 542 -1.96 19.45 14.28
C VAL A 542 -1.99 20.50 13.17
N LEU A 543 -0.91 20.62 12.41
CA LEU A 543 -0.79 21.61 11.35
C LEU A 543 -1.73 21.31 10.18
N VAL A 544 -1.85 20.05 9.76
CA VAL A 544 -2.81 19.66 8.74
C VAL A 544 -4.23 19.96 9.19
N VAL A 545 -4.60 19.65 10.44
CA VAL A 545 -5.92 19.99 10.99
C VAL A 545 -6.15 21.50 10.98
N VAL A 546 -5.18 22.30 11.43
CA VAL A 546 -5.27 23.76 11.40
C VAL A 546 -5.48 24.26 9.97
N LYS A 547 -4.74 23.72 9.00
CA LYS A 547 -4.88 24.15 7.60
C LYS A 547 -6.23 23.75 7.01
N ILE A 548 -6.72 22.54 7.28
CA ILE A 548 -8.07 22.11 6.87
C ILE A 548 -9.12 23.07 7.43
N VAL A 549 -8.99 23.47 8.69
CA VAL A 549 -9.90 24.43 9.32
C VAL A 549 -9.79 25.82 8.69
N GLN A 550 -8.58 26.33 8.44
CA GLN A 550 -8.38 27.62 7.77
C GLN A 550 -9.03 27.63 6.38
N VAL A 551 -8.76 26.59 5.58
CA VAL A 551 -9.34 26.44 4.23
C VAL A 551 -10.85 26.34 4.30
N ALA A 552 -11.40 25.58 5.25
CA ALA A 552 -12.86 25.47 5.45
C ALA A 552 -13.51 26.80 5.89
N LEU A 553 -12.76 27.66 6.59
CA LEU A 553 -13.19 28.99 7.02
C LEU A 553 -12.93 30.08 5.96
N GLY A 554 -12.33 29.75 4.81
CA GLY A 554 -12.02 30.69 3.73
C GLY A 554 -10.79 31.58 4.01
N HIS A 555 -9.85 31.11 4.84
CA HIS A 555 -8.60 31.79 5.20
C HIS A 555 -7.34 31.20 4.55
#